data_AF-A0A2B4REF4-F1
#
_entry.id   AF-A0A2B4REF4-F1
#
_cell.length_a   1.000
_cell.length_b   1.000
_cell.length_c   1.000
_cell.angle_alpha   90.00
_cell.angle_beta   90.00
_cell.angle_gamma   90.00
#
_symmetry.space_group_name_H-M   'P 1'
#
loop_
_entity.id
_entity.type
_entity.pdbx_description
1 polymer ?
#
loop_
_entity_poly.entity_id
_entity_poly.type
_entity_poly.pdbx_seq_one_letter_code
_entity_poly.pdbx_strand_id
1 'polypeptide(L)'
;MATILNKLFTTVVERLKSTQPNQVHLKNVSDAPNLVSVKNFESKDISVDFVRKELSSLKANKSSGLKDIHTCFLKTGADVIAAPLTYILNLSLYSAIIRWSWISATVTPLHTDGSVSDPNNCRPIFVLPVVTIFEQAVHSQIYQHLSSNKLLSSHQSGFRPGHSTTTCLLDVSDFILKNMDQGCLTGGLFLDLSKAFDLIDHSILKTKLAHVGITGHSLHWFDKFLSGRTQSVCVNETTSEPMDLNSGVPQGSVLGPLLFVIFINDLPKLLRLQKRGARIILKRKVGEVSSEQLFKELDIDECVEGSHSCSVDAVCNNTKGSYKCTCQPRYHGDGLTCEGPFLHSCKEIYKSKRSKENRAYQLLVDHGKVNVYCHMTDDLEGCGGGGWTMVMKMDGSKSTFHFDSQLWSNMSDFNPQGGETGLDFQETKLPTYWNTSFSKICLGMKIGNLPRFILVKKQASCLYSLIADGQYRDTSLGRNTWKFLIGSEASLQLHCNKEGFNPTSKKKGNAKARIGIIANDNSGCKTCDSRIGFGTGGYGDDSNKCGNEAKHNSDNEDKHIKAMGYILVQ
;
A
#
# COMPACT_ATOMS: atom_id res chain seq x y z
N MET A 1 19.78 -23.92 13.99
CA MET A 1 18.48 -23.46 13.44
C MET A 1 17.29 -24.20 14.04
N ALA A 2 17.24 -25.54 13.98
CA ALA A 2 16.15 -26.36 14.53
C ALA A 2 15.78 -26.01 15.98
N THR A 3 16.75 -25.91 16.90
CA THR A 3 16.51 -25.56 18.31
C THR A 3 15.94 -24.15 18.50
N ILE A 4 16.38 -23.17 17.69
CA ILE A 4 15.88 -21.79 17.74
C ILE A 4 14.42 -21.73 17.29
N LEU A 5 14.07 -22.44 16.20
CA LEU A 5 12.69 -22.54 15.71
C LEU A 5 11.80 -23.31 16.69
N ASN A 6 12.30 -24.38 17.31
CA ASN A 6 11.52 -25.13 18.29
C ASN A 6 11.17 -24.24 19.49
N LYS A 7 12.16 -23.50 20.03
CA LYS A 7 11.93 -22.51 21.09
C LYS A 7 10.98 -21.40 20.65
N LEU A 8 11.08 -20.94 19.39
CA LEU A 8 10.17 -19.94 18.84
C LEU A 8 8.72 -20.46 18.87
N PHE A 9 8.46 -21.66 18.33
CA PHE A 9 7.10 -22.21 18.24
C PHE A 9 6.49 -22.56 19.60
N THR A 10 7.28 -23.08 20.54
CA THR A 10 6.78 -23.48 21.86
C THR A 10 6.55 -22.30 22.82
N THR A 11 7.30 -21.21 22.68
CA THR A 11 7.19 -20.03 23.58
C THR A 11 6.25 -18.93 23.06
N VAL A 12 5.47 -19.17 21.99
CA VAL A 12 4.55 -18.16 21.42
C VAL A 12 3.57 -17.62 22.48
N VAL A 13 3.03 -18.51 23.32
CA VAL A 13 2.03 -18.14 24.34
C VAL A 13 2.63 -17.28 25.44
N GLU A 14 3.83 -17.62 25.92
CA GLU A 14 4.54 -16.86 26.97
C GLU A 14 4.91 -15.46 26.48
N ARG A 15 5.37 -15.34 25.23
CA ARG A 15 5.74 -14.06 24.61
C ARG A 15 4.55 -13.13 24.38
N LEU A 16 3.39 -13.69 24.06
CA LEU A 16 2.14 -12.92 23.94
C LEU A 16 1.57 -12.51 25.30
N LYS A 17 1.77 -13.32 26.34
CA LYS A 17 1.39 -12.96 27.73
C LYS A 17 2.27 -11.85 28.31
N SER A 18 3.56 -11.79 27.97
CA SER A 18 4.48 -10.76 28.46
C SER A 18 4.32 -9.37 27.81
N THR A 19 3.48 -9.25 26.78
CA THR A 19 3.28 -8.01 26.00
C THR A 19 1.96 -7.29 26.29
N GLN A 20 1.12 -7.78 27.22
CA GLN A 20 -0.13 -7.13 27.58
C GLN A 20 -0.05 -6.35 28.91
N PRO A 21 -0.40 -5.05 28.95
CA PRO A 21 -0.63 -4.32 30.20
C PRO A 21 -1.98 -4.72 30.81
N ASN A 22 -1.99 -4.97 32.12
CA ASN A 22 -3.13 -5.14 33.04
C ASN A 22 -4.34 -5.96 32.54
N GLN A 23 -4.49 -7.16 33.11
CA GLN A 23 -5.71 -7.96 32.99
C GLN A 23 -6.94 -7.14 33.45
N VAL A 24 -7.86 -6.86 32.53
CA VAL A 24 -9.24 -6.54 32.89
C VAL A 24 -9.82 -7.83 33.48
N HIS A 25 -10.10 -7.82 34.79
CA HIS A 25 -10.94 -8.83 35.42
C HIS A 25 -12.32 -8.78 34.76
N LEU A 26 -12.52 -9.61 33.73
CA LEU A 26 -13.86 -10.00 33.30
C LEU A 26 -14.52 -10.69 34.50
N LYS A 27 -15.46 -10.00 35.13
CA LYS A 27 -16.32 -10.56 36.17
C LYS A 27 -16.82 -11.92 35.69
N ASN A 28 -16.70 -12.93 36.53
CA ASN A 28 -17.29 -14.24 36.33
C ASN A 28 -18.76 -14.03 35.94
N VAL A 29 -19.08 -14.25 34.66
CA VAL A 29 -20.46 -14.39 34.23
C VAL A 29 -20.86 -15.80 34.63
N SER A 30 -21.12 -15.96 35.92
CA SER A 30 -21.82 -17.09 36.51
C SER A 30 -23.30 -16.94 36.18
N ASP A 31 -23.65 -17.05 34.91
CA ASP A 31 -25.03 -17.20 34.45
C ASP A 31 -25.00 -18.12 33.23
N ALA A 32 -24.91 -19.42 33.50
CA ALA A 32 -25.16 -20.45 32.50
C ALA A 32 -26.66 -20.42 32.17
N PRO A 33 -27.07 -20.10 30.93
CA PRO A 33 -28.45 -20.29 30.53
C PRO A 33 -28.74 -21.80 30.51
N ASN A 34 -29.71 -22.20 31.34
CA ASN A 34 -30.38 -23.50 31.44
C ASN A 34 -29.84 -24.59 30.51
N LEU A 35 -29.23 -25.63 31.11
CA LEU A 35 -28.89 -26.90 30.46
C LEU A 35 -30.10 -27.42 29.67
N VAL A 36 -30.09 -27.20 28.37
CA VAL A 36 -30.82 -28.09 27.46
C VAL A 36 -30.17 -29.46 27.68
N SER A 37 -30.97 -30.50 27.90
CA SER A 37 -30.50 -31.88 27.95
C SER A 37 -29.87 -32.23 26.60
N VAL A 38 -28.56 -32.01 26.47
CA VAL A 38 -27.79 -32.38 25.29
C VAL A 38 -27.59 -33.88 25.38
N LYS A 39 -27.97 -34.60 24.32
CA LYS A 39 -27.70 -36.04 24.22
C LYS A 39 -26.20 -36.28 24.41
N ASN A 40 -25.83 -37.23 25.25
CA ASN A 40 -24.42 -37.59 25.41
C ASN A 40 -23.88 -38.20 24.12
N PHE A 41 -22.63 -37.87 23.78
CA PHE A 41 -21.90 -38.48 22.70
C PHE A 41 -21.45 -39.88 23.10
N GLU A 42 -21.73 -40.86 22.24
CA GLU A 42 -21.26 -42.23 22.39
C GLU A 42 -20.36 -42.56 21.21
N SER A 43 -19.10 -42.91 21.52
CA SER A 43 -18.15 -43.38 20.51
C SER A 43 -18.61 -44.73 19.95
N LYS A 44 -18.59 -44.84 18.62
CA LYS A 44 -18.86 -46.08 17.90
C LYS A 44 -17.55 -46.74 17.47
N ASP A 45 -17.58 -48.06 17.34
CA ASP A 45 -16.48 -48.80 16.75
C ASP A 45 -16.16 -48.33 15.33
N ILE A 46 -14.87 -48.19 15.07
CA ILE A 46 -14.33 -47.95 13.74
C ILE A 46 -14.39 -49.27 12.97
N SER A 47 -14.93 -49.24 11.74
CA SER A 47 -15.03 -50.43 10.89
C SER A 47 -13.73 -50.67 10.11
N VAL A 48 -13.44 -51.94 9.82
CA VAL A 48 -12.30 -52.33 8.98
C VAL A 48 -12.42 -51.72 7.58
N ASP A 49 -13.63 -51.64 7.03
CA ASP A 49 -13.88 -51.04 5.72
C ASP A 49 -13.54 -49.55 5.68
N PHE A 50 -13.84 -48.82 6.76
CA PHE A 50 -13.44 -47.41 6.89
C PHE A 50 -11.92 -47.28 6.85
N VAL A 51 -11.20 -48.06 7.66
CA VAL A 51 -9.74 -48.01 7.74
C VAL A 51 -9.11 -48.41 6.40
N ARG A 52 -9.61 -49.48 5.75
CA ARG A 52 -9.14 -49.92 4.42
C ARG A 52 -9.32 -48.82 3.38
N LYS A 53 -10.48 -48.16 3.36
CA LYS A 53 -10.78 -47.06 2.43
C LYS A 53 -9.82 -45.89 2.64
N GLU A 54 -9.62 -45.46 3.88
CA GLU A 54 -8.73 -44.34 4.17
C GLU A 54 -7.26 -44.67 3.80
N LEU A 55 -6.77 -45.87 4.14
CA LEU A 55 -5.43 -46.35 3.74
C LEU A 55 -5.26 -46.35 2.22
N SER A 56 -6.27 -46.82 1.47
CA SER A 56 -6.25 -46.86 0.00
C SER A 56 -6.27 -45.45 -0.63
N SER A 57 -6.88 -44.49 0.06
CA SER A 57 -6.99 -43.10 -0.39
C SER A 57 -5.71 -42.26 -0.15
N LEU A 58 -4.73 -42.80 0.58
CA LEU A 58 -3.49 -42.10 0.86
C LEU A 58 -2.76 -41.68 -0.44
N LYS A 59 -2.16 -40.49 -0.39
CA LYS A 59 -1.34 -39.96 -1.51
C LYS A 59 0.05 -40.57 -1.45
N ALA A 60 0.44 -41.29 -2.50
CA ALA A 60 1.69 -42.05 -2.56
C ALA A 60 2.97 -41.19 -2.50
N ASN A 61 2.85 -39.89 -2.82
CA ASN A 61 3.95 -38.93 -2.91
C ASN A 61 4.15 -38.05 -1.66
N LYS A 62 3.43 -38.32 -0.56
CA LYS A 62 3.59 -37.57 0.70
C LYS A 62 4.51 -38.32 1.67
N SER A 63 5.35 -37.58 2.38
CA SER A 63 6.13 -38.10 3.50
C SER A 63 5.19 -38.71 4.54
N SER A 64 5.60 -39.85 5.08
CA SER A 64 4.83 -40.64 6.04
C SER A 64 5.02 -40.20 7.50
N GLY A 65 5.97 -39.30 7.77
CA GLY A 65 6.31 -38.80 9.11
C GLY A 65 6.81 -39.84 10.12
N LEU A 66 6.64 -41.13 9.83
CA LEU A 66 7.27 -42.26 10.53
C LEU A 66 8.68 -42.42 9.96
N LYS A 67 9.69 -42.49 10.83
CA LYS A 67 11.00 -42.98 10.40
C LYS A 67 10.80 -44.35 9.75
N ASP A 68 11.24 -44.48 8.51
CA ASP A 68 11.43 -45.74 7.79
C ASP A 68 10.21 -46.47 7.18
N ILE A 69 9.02 -45.87 7.12
CA ILE A 69 7.85 -46.49 6.44
C ILE A 69 7.24 -45.54 5.41
N HIS A 70 7.40 -45.78 4.11
CA HIS A 70 6.84 -44.92 3.07
C HIS A 70 5.30 -45.07 2.95
N THR A 71 4.59 -43.97 2.67
CA THR A 71 3.11 -43.96 2.53
C THR A 71 2.60 -44.94 1.46
N CYS A 72 3.43 -45.24 0.46
CA CYS A 72 3.15 -46.28 -0.55
C CYS A 72 2.93 -47.67 0.08
N PHE A 73 3.72 -48.04 1.10
CA PHE A 73 3.60 -49.33 1.77
C PHE A 73 2.25 -49.47 2.50
N LEU A 74 1.81 -48.41 3.18
CA LEU A 74 0.51 -48.36 3.84
C LEU A 74 -0.66 -48.48 2.86
N LYS A 75 -0.52 -47.87 1.67
CA LYS A 75 -1.52 -47.91 0.61
C LYS A 75 -1.62 -49.30 -0.03
N THR A 76 -0.49 -49.88 -0.41
CA THR A 76 -0.45 -51.21 -1.07
C THR A 76 -0.80 -52.34 -0.10
N GLY A 77 -0.44 -52.20 1.18
CA GLY A 77 -0.78 -53.16 2.23
C GLY A 77 -2.14 -52.93 2.90
N ALA A 78 -3.00 -52.07 2.36
CA ALA A 78 -4.24 -51.64 3.02
C ALA A 78 -5.13 -52.83 3.43
N ASP A 79 -5.26 -53.84 2.58
CA ASP A 79 -6.09 -55.02 2.85
C ASP A 79 -5.61 -55.85 4.04
N VAL A 80 -4.30 -55.91 4.26
CA VAL A 80 -3.68 -56.67 5.36
C VAL A 80 -3.61 -55.83 6.64
N ILE A 81 -3.28 -54.55 6.51
CA ILE A 81 -3.04 -53.64 7.65
C ILE A 81 -4.37 -53.19 8.29
N ALA A 82 -5.46 -53.11 7.52
CA ALA A 82 -6.71 -52.54 8.00
C ALA A 82 -7.26 -53.23 9.26
N ALA A 83 -7.27 -54.56 9.31
CA ALA A 83 -7.84 -55.29 10.45
C ALA A 83 -7.03 -55.12 11.75
N PRO A 84 -5.69 -55.35 11.78
CA PRO A 84 -4.87 -55.06 12.96
C PRO A 84 -4.92 -53.60 13.39
N LEU A 85 -4.89 -52.66 12.44
CA LEU A 85 -4.96 -51.24 12.76
C LEU A 85 -6.31 -50.88 13.39
N THR A 86 -7.42 -51.38 12.82
CA THR A 86 -8.78 -51.16 13.37
C THR A 86 -8.87 -51.61 14.83
N TYR A 87 -8.32 -52.79 15.14
CA TYR A 87 -8.28 -53.30 16.51
C TYR A 87 -7.53 -52.34 17.46
N ILE A 88 -6.36 -51.83 17.05
CA ILE A 88 -5.57 -50.88 17.83
C ILE A 88 -6.33 -49.57 18.05
N LEU A 89 -6.99 -49.04 17.02
CA LEU A 89 -7.75 -47.78 17.11
C LEU A 89 -8.95 -47.91 18.06
N ASN A 90 -9.72 -48.99 17.95
CA ASN A 90 -10.84 -49.24 18.85
C ASN A 90 -10.35 -49.47 20.29
N LEU A 91 -9.26 -50.22 20.49
CA LEU A 91 -8.66 -50.39 21.81
C LEU A 91 -8.24 -49.05 22.43
N SER A 92 -7.71 -48.11 21.63
CA SER A 92 -7.38 -46.75 22.08
C SER A 92 -8.64 -45.98 22.53
N LEU A 93 -9.74 -46.08 21.78
CA LEU A 93 -11.02 -45.45 22.14
C LEU A 93 -11.58 -46.01 23.46
N TYR A 94 -11.56 -47.34 23.63
CA TYR A 94 -12.08 -47.99 24.83
C TYR A 94 -11.23 -47.74 26.07
N SER A 95 -9.91 -47.82 25.94
CA SER A 95 -8.99 -47.65 27.06
C SER A 95 -8.69 -46.17 27.38
N ALA A 96 -9.07 -45.25 26.49
CA ALA A 96 -8.65 -43.86 26.54
C ALA A 96 -7.12 -43.67 26.61
N ILE A 97 -6.36 -44.60 26.02
CA ILE A 97 -4.90 -44.57 25.95
C ILE A 97 -4.47 -44.15 24.55
N ILE A 98 -3.62 -43.14 24.46
CA ILE A 98 -3.02 -42.69 23.21
C ILE A 98 -1.52 -42.95 23.28
N ARG A 99 -0.97 -43.57 22.23
CA ARG A 99 0.46 -43.89 22.18
C ARG A 99 1.27 -42.60 22.10
N TRP A 100 2.34 -42.49 22.88
CA TRP A 100 3.21 -41.30 22.92
C TRP A 100 3.70 -40.87 21.53
N SER A 101 3.97 -41.83 20.64
CA SER A 101 4.43 -41.58 19.27
C SER A 101 3.36 -40.95 18.36
N TRP A 102 2.09 -40.89 18.80
CA TRP A 102 1.00 -40.24 18.07
C TRP A 102 0.82 -38.77 18.48
N ILE A 103 1.31 -38.39 19.66
CA ILE A 103 1.17 -37.05 20.24
C ILE A 103 2.50 -36.29 20.33
N SER A 104 3.62 -36.95 20.00
CA SER A 104 4.92 -36.31 19.80
C SER A 104 5.09 -35.90 18.34
N ALA A 105 5.29 -34.61 18.10
CA ALA A 105 5.35 -34.04 16.76
C ALA A 105 6.79 -33.73 16.33
N THR A 106 7.24 -34.33 15.22
CA THR A 106 8.40 -33.82 14.47
C THR A 106 7.90 -32.90 13.38
N VAL A 107 8.29 -31.64 13.47
CA VAL A 107 7.81 -30.55 12.65
C VAL A 107 8.87 -30.16 11.62
N THR A 108 8.46 -30.05 10.35
CA THR A 108 9.28 -29.38 9.33
C THR A 108 8.76 -27.95 9.16
N PRO A 109 9.61 -26.91 9.27
CA PRO A 109 9.18 -25.53 9.06
C PRO A 109 8.89 -25.31 7.57
N LEU A 110 7.64 -24.97 7.25
CA LEU A 110 7.25 -24.54 5.91
C LEU A 110 7.24 -23.02 5.85
N HIS A 111 7.97 -22.44 4.90
CA HIS A 111 7.99 -21.00 4.67
C HIS A 111 6.65 -20.52 4.10
N THR A 112 6.17 -19.37 4.58
CA THR A 112 4.99 -18.66 4.09
C THR A 112 5.39 -17.26 3.62
N ASP A 113 4.60 -16.65 2.72
CA ASP A 113 4.91 -15.38 2.05
C ASP A 113 5.58 -14.34 2.95
N GLY A 114 6.76 -13.85 2.54
CA GLY A 114 7.61 -12.95 3.33
C GLY A 114 9.10 -13.23 3.14
N SER A 115 9.97 -12.56 3.92
CA SER A 115 11.42 -12.79 3.83
C SER A 115 11.78 -14.18 4.40
N VAL A 116 12.73 -14.88 3.74
CA VAL A 116 13.24 -16.19 4.17
C VAL A 116 14.03 -16.11 5.48
N SER A 117 14.47 -14.90 5.83
CA SER A 117 15.28 -14.61 7.03
C SER A 117 14.45 -14.39 8.30
N ASP A 118 13.13 -14.25 8.23
CA ASP A 118 12.25 -14.06 9.40
C ASP A 118 11.68 -15.40 9.90
N PRO A 119 12.07 -15.88 11.09
CA PRO A 119 11.57 -17.12 11.67
C PRO A 119 10.06 -17.15 11.91
N ASN A 120 9.40 -15.98 11.99
CA ASN A 120 7.95 -15.89 12.20
C ASN A 120 7.12 -16.29 10.97
N ASN A 121 7.75 -16.31 9.79
CA ASN A 121 7.13 -16.69 8.52
C ASN A 121 7.17 -18.21 8.27
N CYS A 122 7.61 -19.01 9.25
CA CYS A 122 7.61 -20.46 9.17
C CYS A 122 6.40 -21.04 9.91
N ARG A 123 5.69 -22.00 9.29
CA ARG A 123 4.61 -22.76 9.92
C ARG A 123 5.06 -24.17 10.29
N PRO A 124 4.77 -24.64 11.50
CA PRO A 124 5.01 -26.02 11.86
C PRO A 124 3.95 -26.93 11.20
N ILE A 125 4.39 -28.02 10.55
CA ILE A 125 3.50 -29.03 9.97
C ILE A 125 3.80 -30.40 10.57
N PHE A 126 2.76 -31.05 11.08
CA PHE A 126 2.76 -32.44 11.53
C PHE A 126 1.99 -33.33 10.55
N VAL A 127 2.57 -34.44 10.09
CA VAL A 127 1.88 -35.43 9.24
C VAL A 127 2.29 -36.85 9.65
N LEU A 128 1.44 -37.53 10.42
CA LEU A 128 1.50 -38.98 10.61
C LEU A 128 0.25 -39.63 9.99
N PRO A 129 0.34 -40.38 8.87
CA PRO A 129 -0.81 -40.97 8.17
C PRO A 129 -1.71 -41.83 9.06
N VAL A 130 -1.13 -42.63 9.96
CA VAL A 130 -1.89 -43.49 10.88
C VAL A 130 -2.71 -42.66 11.88
N VAL A 131 -2.12 -41.57 12.39
CA VAL A 131 -2.81 -40.65 13.30
C VAL A 131 -3.92 -39.90 12.56
N THR A 132 -3.69 -39.50 11.31
CA THR A 132 -4.73 -38.84 10.51
C THR A 132 -5.96 -39.71 10.27
N ILE A 133 -5.78 -41.03 10.04
CA ILE A 133 -6.92 -41.96 9.86
C ILE A 133 -7.74 -42.05 11.15
N PHE A 134 -7.05 -42.15 12.30
CA PHE A 134 -7.75 -42.20 13.59
C PHE A 134 -8.51 -40.90 13.88
N GLU A 135 -7.85 -39.76 13.66
CA GLU A 135 -8.46 -38.44 13.81
C GLU A 135 -9.64 -38.24 12.87
N GLN A 136 -9.58 -38.71 11.61
CA GLN A 136 -10.69 -38.66 10.66
C GLN A 136 -11.88 -39.48 11.14
N ALA A 137 -11.65 -40.67 11.72
CA ALA A 137 -12.71 -41.50 12.28
C ALA A 137 -13.41 -40.78 13.44
N VAL A 138 -12.64 -40.28 14.40
CA VAL A 138 -13.15 -39.54 15.56
C VAL A 138 -13.85 -38.25 15.12
N HIS A 139 -13.25 -37.50 14.20
CA HIS A 139 -13.82 -36.29 13.62
C HIS A 139 -15.20 -36.56 13.01
N SER A 140 -15.32 -37.60 12.19
CA SER A 140 -16.58 -37.94 11.50
C SER A 140 -17.70 -38.24 12.49
N GLN A 141 -17.40 -39.02 13.54
CA GLN A 141 -18.38 -39.35 14.58
C GLN A 141 -18.83 -38.11 15.36
N ILE A 142 -17.89 -37.25 15.76
CA ILE A 142 -18.20 -36.03 16.53
C ILE A 142 -18.94 -35.03 15.66
N TYR A 143 -18.50 -34.83 14.42
CA TYR A 143 -19.18 -33.92 13.51
C TYR A 143 -20.63 -34.37 13.25
N GLN A 144 -20.86 -35.67 13.11
CA GLN A 144 -22.21 -36.24 13.00
C GLN A 144 -23.05 -35.97 14.25
N HIS A 145 -22.47 -36.15 15.44
CA HIS A 145 -23.12 -35.81 16.71
C HIS A 145 -23.51 -34.33 16.81
N LEU A 146 -22.55 -33.44 16.52
CA LEU A 146 -22.75 -32.00 16.55
C LEU A 146 -23.81 -31.54 15.54
N SER A 147 -23.80 -32.12 14.34
CA SER A 147 -24.75 -31.76 13.28
C SER A 147 -26.15 -32.30 13.54
N SER A 148 -26.27 -33.56 13.96
CA SER A 148 -27.57 -34.21 14.23
C SER A 148 -28.30 -33.55 15.39
N ASN A 149 -27.56 -33.08 16.39
CA ASN A 149 -28.10 -32.38 17.56
C ASN A 149 -28.11 -30.84 17.41
N LYS A 150 -27.77 -30.31 16.22
CA LYS A 150 -27.72 -28.86 15.93
C LYS A 150 -26.93 -28.04 16.96
N LEU A 151 -25.80 -28.59 17.42
CA LEU A 151 -24.98 -27.99 18.48
C LEU A 151 -24.04 -26.90 17.98
N LEU A 152 -23.78 -26.82 16.67
CA LEU A 152 -22.97 -25.77 16.06
C LEU A 152 -23.80 -24.52 15.76
N SER A 153 -23.23 -23.35 16.05
CA SER A 153 -23.82 -22.06 15.72
C SER A 153 -24.12 -21.94 14.22
N SER A 154 -25.29 -21.42 13.86
CA SER A 154 -25.64 -21.14 12.47
C SER A 154 -24.80 -20.02 11.86
N HIS A 155 -24.22 -19.14 12.69
CA HIS A 155 -23.34 -18.04 12.29
C HIS A 155 -21.87 -18.44 12.16
N GLN A 156 -21.54 -19.74 12.28
CA GLN A 156 -20.20 -20.26 12.02
C GLN A 156 -20.15 -20.82 10.60
N SER A 157 -19.26 -20.29 9.75
CA SER A 157 -19.03 -20.80 8.39
C SER A 157 -17.65 -21.43 8.18
N GLY A 158 -16.67 -21.15 9.06
CA GLY A 158 -15.33 -21.72 8.94
C GLY A 158 -15.30 -23.21 9.29
N PHE A 159 -14.52 -24.00 8.53
CA PHE A 159 -14.25 -25.42 8.79
C PHE A 159 -15.51 -26.32 8.91
N ARG A 160 -16.59 -25.96 8.21
CA ARG A 160 -17.83 -26.75 8.18
C ARG A 160 -18.12 -27.26 6.76
N PRO A 161 -18.35 -28.58 6.60
CA PRO A 161 -19.00 -29.12 5.41
C PRO A 161 -20.23 -28.32 4.98
N GLY A 162 -20.34 -28.05 3.68
CA GLY A 162 -21.46 -27.27 3.10
C GLY A 162 -21.39 -25.75 3.30
N HIS A 163 -20.36 -25.25 3.99
CA HIS A 163 -20.10 -23.82 4.13
C HIS A 163 -18.80 -23.43 3.41
N SER A 164 -18.74 -22.19 2.92
CA SER A 164 -17.55 -21.60 2.31
C SER A 164 -17.41 -20.12 2.70
N THR A 165 -16.29 -19.51 2.29
CA THR A 165 -16.12 -18.05 2.39
C THR A 165 -17.22 -17.31 1.63
N THR A 166 -17.69 -17.88 0.51
CA THR A 166 -18.79 -17.36 -0.29
C THR A 166 -20.12 -17.44 0.44
N THR A 167 -20.47 -18.57 1.05
CA THR A 167 -21.75 -18.68 1.78
C THR A 167 -21.79 -17.72 2.97
N CYS A 168 -20.64 -17.51 3.63
CA CYS A 168 -20.52 -16.54 4.71
C CYS A 168 -20.69 -15.10 4.20
N LEU A 169 -20.09 -14.77 3.05
CA LEU A 169 -20.22 -13.44 2.44
C LEU A 169 -21.67 -13.17 2.03
N LEU A 170 -22.36 -14.17 1.47
CA LEU A 170 -23.76 -14.07 1.07
C LEU A 170 -24.69 -13.79 2.25
N ASP A 171 -24.57 -14.50 3.38
CA ASP A 171 -25.38 -14.24 4.59
C ASP A 171 -25.15 -12.82 5.14
N VAL A 172 -23.92 -12.31 5.02
CA VAL A 172 -23.57 -10.96 5.47
C VAL A 172 -24.14 -9.90 4.53
N SER A 173 -23.98 -10.09 3.23
CA SER A 173 -24.54 -9.21 2.22
C SER A 173 -26.06 -9.15 2.33
N ASP A 174 -26.74 -10.29 2.46
CA ASP A 174 -28.19 -10.37 2.66
C ASP A 174 -28.63 -9.64 3.95
N PHE A 175 -27.87 -9.78 5.04
CA PHE A 175 -28.15 -9.04 6.28
C PHE A 175 -28.01 -7.52 6.12
N ILE A 176 -26.95 -7.06 5.43
CA ILE A 176 -26.73 -5.62 5.19
C ILE A 176 -27.85 -5.06 4.31
N LEU A 177 -28.20 -5.76 3.22
CA LEU A 177 -29.26 -5.34 2.31
C LEU A 177 -30.62 -5.27 3.01
N LYS A 178 -31.00 -6.28 3.80
CA LYS A 178 -32.27 -6.28 4.54
C LYS A 178 -32.38 -5.15 5.55
N ASN A 179 -31.31 -4.83 6.26
CA ASN A 179 -31.32 -3.69 7.19
C ASN A 179 -31.37 -2.35 6.44
N MET A 180 -30.72 -2.27 5.28
CA MET A 180 -30.76 -1.10 4.41
C MET A 180 -32.18 -0.83 3.90
N ASP A 181 -32.90 -1.86 3.44
CA ASP A 181 -34.31 -1.77 3.03
C ASP A 181 -35.24 -1.30 4.17
N GLN A 182 -34.85 -1.59 5.42
CA GLN A 182 -35.57 -1.17 6.62
C GLN A 182 -35.12 0.19 7.16
N GLY A 183 -34.24 0.91 6.46
CA GLY A 183 -33.69 2.20 6.90
C GLY A 183 -32.83 2.10 8.18
N CYS A 184 -32.33 0.91 8.50
CA CYS A 184 -31.56 0.66 9.72
C CYS A 184 -30.06 0.91 9.50
N LEU A 185 -29.42 1.65 10.41
CA LEU A 185 -27.97 1.85 10.41
C LEU A 185 -27.25 0.53 10.72
N THR A 186 -26.46 0.03 9.76
CA THR A 186 -25.71 -1.23 9.89
C THR A 186 -24.21 -0.97 9.98
N GLY A 187 -23.59 -1.42 11.06
CA GLY A 187 -22.13 -1.35 11.26
C GLY A 187 -21.51 -2.76 11.30
N GLY A 188 -20.31 -2.90 10.72
CA GLY A 188 -19.55 -4.15 10.75
C GLY A 188 -18.35 -4.07 11.69
N LEU A 189 -18.20 -5.08 12.56
CA LEU A 189 -17.00 -5.27 13.39
C LEU A 189 -16.27 -6.54 12.94
N PHE A 190 -15.04 -6.38 12.45
CA PHE A 190 -14.18 -7.46 12.03
C PHE A 190 -13.11 -7.71 13.10
N LEU A 191 -13.07 -8.94 13.62
CA LEU A 191 -12.10 -9.36 14.64
C LEU A 191 -11.14 -10.38 14.04
N ASP A 192 -9.85 -10.17 14.26
CA ASP A 192 -8.79 -11.12 13.90
C ASP A 192 -8.10 -11.64 15.17
N LEU A 193 -7.93 -12.96 15.25
CA LEU A 193 -7.36 -13.64 16.42
C LEU A 193 -5.91 -14.05 16.13
N SER A 194 -4.96 -13.35 16.74
CA SER A 194 -3.54 -13.68 16.68
C SER A 194 -3.29 -15.10 17.19
N LYS A 195 -2.68 -15.96 16.36
CA LYS A 195 -2.22 -17.32 16.74
C LYS A 195 -3.32 -18.17 17.42
N ALA A 196 -4.56 -18.06 16.94
CA ALA A 196 -5.75 -18.62 17.58
C ALA A 196 -5.69 -20.13 17.91
N PHE A 197 -5.05 -20.95 17.08
CA PHE A 197 -4.90 -22.38 17.32
C PHE A 197 -3.87 -22.71 18.40
N ASP A 198 -2.86 -21.86 18.59
CA ASP A 198 -1.76 -22.06 19.54
C ASP A 198 -2.16 -21.64 20.97
N LEU A 199 -3.18 -20.78 21.09
CA LEU A 199 -3.60 -20.15 22.35
C LEU A 199 -4.79 -20.84 23.04
N ILE A 200 -5.26 -21.98 22.53
CA ILE A 200 -6.42 -22.67 23.10
C ILE A 200 -6.06 -23.25 24.48
N ASP A 201 -6.77 -22.80 25.51
CA ASP A 201 -6.65 -23.35 26.86
C ASP A 201 -7.37 -24.71 26.96
N HIS A 202 -6.65 -25.73 27.41
CA HIS A 202 -7.18 -27.10 27.48
C HIS A 202 -8.25 -27.27 28.55
N SER A 203 -8.18 -26.53 29.65
CA SER A 203 -9.19 -26.59 30.73
C SER A 203 -10.52 -26.02 30.24
N ILE A 204 -10.47 -24.87 29.57
CA ILE A 204 -11.66 -24.26 28.96
C ILE A 204 -12.21 -25.16 27.85
N LEU A 205 -11.35 -25.71 26.99
CA LEU A 205 -11.78 -26.60 25.91
C LEU A 205 -12.48 -27.86 26.46
N LYS A 206 -11.94 -28.49 27.52
CA LYS A 206 -12.58 -29.63 28.20
C LYS A 206 -13.97 -29.29 28.71
N THR A 207 -14.12 -28.14 29.35
CA THR A 207 -15.43 -27.66 29.78
C THR A 207 -16.37 -27.50 28.59
N LYS A 208 -15.93 -26.90 27.47
CA LYS A 208 -16.76 -26.73 26.26
C LYS A 208 -17.13 -28.06 25.60
N LEU A 209 -16.23 -29.06 25.61
CA LEU A 209 -16.51 -30.42 25.15
C LEU A 209 -17.62 -31.08 25.98
N ALA A 210 -17.56 -30.95 27.30
CA ALA A 210 -18.62 -31.44 28.18
C ALA A 210 -19.98 -30.79 27.88
N HIS A 211 -20.01 -29.49 27.58
CA HIS A 211 -21.24 -28.77 27.24
C HIS A 211 -21.88 -29.23 25.91
N VAL A 212 -21.13 -29.84 25.00
CA VAL A 212 -21.68 -30.43 23.75
C VAL A 212 -21.99 -31.92 23.90
N GLY A 213 -22.02 -32.43 25.13
CA GLY A 213 -22.36 -33.82 25.44
C GLY A 213 -21.19 -34.81 25.36
N ILE A 214 -19.95 -34.34 25.16
CA ILE A 214 -18.77 -35.20 25.19
C ILE A 214 -18.31 -35.32 26.65
N THR A 215 -18.74 -36.39 27.32
CA THR A 215 -18.49 -36.65 28.74
C THR A 215 -17.87 -38.03 28.95
N GLY A 216 -17.52 -38.36 30.19
CA GLY A 216 -17.00 -39.68 30.57
C GLY A 216 -15.74 -40.09 29.80
N HIS A 217 -15.74 -41.32 29.27
CA HIS A 217 -14.60 -41.92 28.58
C HIS A 217 -14.13 -41.12 27.35
N SER A 218 -15.06 -40.59 26.56
CA SER A 218 -14.73 -39.78 25.38
C SER A 218 -14.02 -38.48 25.75
N LEU A 219 -14.44 -37.84 26.85
CA LEU A 219 -13.79 -36.63 27.35
C LEU A 219 -12.38 -36.93 27.89
N HIS A 220 -12.21 -38.06 28.58
CA HIS A 220 -10.91 -38.50 29.06
C HIS A 220 -9.95 -38.81 27.91
N TRP A 221 -10.44 -39.40 26.81
CA TRP A 221 -9.65 -39.59 25.59
C TRP A 221 -9.14 -38.25 25.03
N PHE A 222 -9.98 -37.21 24.99
CA PHE A 222 -9.56 -35.86 24.57
C PHE A 222 -8.55 -35.22 25.53
N ASP A 223 -8.71 -35.42 26.84
CA ASP A 223 -7.74 -34.96 27.83
C ASP A 223 -6.35 -35.57 27.56
N LYS A 224 -6.29 -36.87 27.26
CA LYS A 224 -5.04 -37.56 26.88
C LYS A 224 -4.53 -37.15 25.50
N PHE A 225 -5.40 -36.79 24.56
CA PHE A 225 -5.00 -36.31 23.23
C PHE A 225 -4.33 -34.93 23.30
N LEU A 226 -4.77 -34.09 24.23
CA LEU A 226 -4.28 -32.72 24.39
C LEU A 226 -3.09 -32.62 25.35
N SER A 227 -3.04 -33.48 26.37
CA SER A 227 -2.02 -33.46 27.44
C SER A 227 -0.73 -34.20 27.05
N GLY A 228 0.40 -33.78 27.65
CA GLY A 228 1.67 -34.49 27.51
C GLY A 228 2.26 -34.47 26.09
N ARG A 229 1.89 -33.47 25.28
CA ARG A 229 2.39 -33.31 23.93
C ARG A 229 3.78 -32.69 23.92
N THR A 230 4.62 -33.20 23.03
CA THR A 230 5.96 -32.68 22.80
C THR A 230 6.15 -32.34 21.33
N GLN A 231 7.03 -31.39 21.05
CA GLN A 231 7.42 -30.99 19.70
C GLN A 231 8.94 -30.96 19.56
N SER A 232 9.42 -31.47 18.42
CA SER A 232 10.77 -31.27 17.91
C SER A 232 10.70 -30.67 16.50
N VAL A 233 11.66 -29.82 16.13
CA VAL A 233 11.77 -29.27 14.78
C VAL A 233 12.92 -29.96 14.05
N CYS A 234 12.69 -30.39 12.80
CA CYS A 234 13.72 -30.93 11.93
C CYS A 234 14.03 -29.96 10.78
N VAL A 235 15.30 -29.59 10.64
CA VAL A 235 15.81 -28.75 9.54
C VAL A 235 17.04 -29.43 8.96
N ASN A 236 17.03 -29.73 7.66
CA ASN A 236 18.15 -30.37 6.95
C ASN A 236 18.70 -31.59 7.73
N GLU A 237 17.81 -32.53 8.07
CA GLU A 237 18.11 -33.78 8.79
C GLU A 237 18.59 -33.63 10.24
N THR A 238 18.74 -32.40 10.72
CA THR A 238 19.07 -32.11 12.12
C THR A 238 17.80 -31.85 12.92
N THR A 239 17.52 -32.70 13.90
CA THR A 239 16.33 -32.60 14.78
C THR A 239 16.68 -31.94 16.11
N SER A 240 15.83 -31.04 16.60
CA SER A 240 16.00 -30.43 17.93
C SER A 240 15.56 -31.35 19.07
N GLU A 241 16.04 -31.07 20.28
CA GLU A 241 15.50 -31.66 21.50
C GLU A 241 13.97 -31.43 21.63
N PRO A 242 13.21 -32.40 22.15
CA PRO A 242 11.78 -32.27 22.40
C PRO A 242 11.46 -31.15 23.39
N MET A 243 10.38 -30.41 23.15
CA MET A 243 9.86 -29.37 24.05
C MET A 243 8.36 -29.57 24.28
N ASP A 244 7.91 -29.28 25.50
CA ASP A 244 6.50 -29.46 25.88
C ASP A 244 5.56 -28.42 25.23
N LEU A 245 4.36 -28.86 24.89
CA LEU A 245 3.28 -28.04 24.33
C LEU A 245 2.07 -28.02 25.28
N ASN A 246 2.03 -27.02 26.15
CA ASN A 246 1.04 -26.90 27.23
C ASN A 246 -0.27 -26.17 26.83
N SER A 247 -0.40 -25.77 25.57
CA SER A 247 -1.60 -25.07 25.08
C SER A 247 -1.79 -25.28 23.57
N GLY A 248 -2.96 -24.91 23.07
CA GLY A 248 -3.31 -24.99 21.66
C GLY A 248 -3.79 -26.36 21.21
N VAL A 249 -4.03 -26.51 19.91
CA VAL A 249 -4.30 -27.80 19.25
C VAL A 249 -3.23 -28.07 18.19
N PRO A 250 -2.96 -29.34 17.85
CA PRO A 250 -1.83 -29.65 16.97
C PRO A 250 -2.04 -29.06 15.56
N GLN A 251 -1.07 -28.31 15.05
CA GLN A 251 -1.17 -27.70 13.74
C GLN A 251 -0.90 -28.76 12.64
N GLY A 252 -1.92 -29.04 11.82
CA GLY A 252 -1.92 -30.14 10.85
C GLY A 252 -2.79 -31.34 11.25
N SER A 253 -3.32 -31.33 12.48
CA SER A 253 -4.35 -32.28 12.93
C SER A 253 -5.68 -32.05 12.19
N VAL A 254 -6.38 -33.15 11.91
CA VAL A 254 -7.75 -33.15 11.36
C VAL A 254 -8.77 -32.75 12.44
N LEU A 255 -8.51 -33.13 13.70
CA LEU A 255 -9.33 -32.75 14.85
C LEU A 255 -9.14 -31.28 15.26
N GLY A 256 -7.96 -30.70 15.03
CA GLY A 256 -7.62 -29.33 15.45
C GLY A 256 -8.67 -28.28 15.03
N PRO A 257 -9.02 -28.17 13.74
CA PRO A 257 -10.09 -27.27 13.27
C PRO A 257 -11.44 -27.50 13.95
N LEU A 258 -11.84 -28.75 14.16
CA LEU A 258 -13.12 -29.08 14.80
C LEU A 258 -13.13 -28.66 16.28
N LEU A 259 -12.05 -28.92 17.01
CA LEU A 259 -11.88 -28.50 18.39
C LEU A 259 -11.90 -26.97 18.51
N PHE A 260 -11.27 -26.26 17.58
CA PHE A 260 -11.36 -24.80 17.52
C PHE A 260 -12.79 -24.31 17.27
N VAL A 261 -13.52 -24.93 16.34
CA VAL A 261 -14.94 -24.60 16.08
C VAL A 261 -15.78 -24.78 17.35
N ILE A 262 -15.61 -25.87 18.10
CA ILE A 262 -16.29 -26.09 19.39
C ILE A 262 -15.89 -25.01 20.39
N PHE A 263 -14.60 -24.66 20.44
CA PHE A 263 -14.08 -23.66 21.36
C PHE A 263 -14.69 -22.26 21.16
N ILE A 264 -14.91 -21.81 19.93
CA ILE A 264 -15.49 -20.48 19.65
C ILE A 264 -17.01 -20.48 19.47
N ASN A 265 -17.66 -21.63 19.65
CA ASN A 265 -19.05 -21.85 19.27
C ASN A 265 -20.06 -20.98 20.06
N ASP A 266 -19.71 -20.60 21.28
CA ASP A 266 -20.50 -19.76 22.19
C ASP A 266 -20.24 -18.25 22.00
N LEU A 267 -19.16 -17.87 21.31
CA LEU A 267 -18.79 -16.46 21.08
C LEU A 267 -19.93 -15.66 20.41
N PRO A 268 -20.64 -16.15 19.37
CA PRO A 268 -21.77 -15.43 18.80
C PRO A 268 -22.91 -15.18 19.79
N LYS A 269 -23.09 -16.03 20.80
CA LYS A 269 -24.13 -15.86 21.83
C LYS A 269 -23.74 -14.78 22.84
N LEU A 270 -22.49 -14.79 23.31
CA LEU A 270 -21.97 -13.80 24.27
C LEU A 270 -22.08 -12.37 23.76
N LEU A 271 -21.86 -12.18 22.46
CA LEU A 271 -21.92 -10.86 21.81
C LEU A 271 -23.36 -10.34 21.63
N ARG A 272 -24.34 -11.24 21.51
CA ARG A 272 -25.77 -10.86 21.47
C ARG A 272 -26.33 -10.42 22.81
N LEU A 273 -25.76 -10.93 23.91
CA LEU A 273 -26.17 -10.56 25.27
C LEU A 273 -25.76 -9.13 25.64
N GLN A 274 -24.77 -8.54 24.94
CA GLN A 274 -24.29 -7.19 25.27
C GLN A 274 -24.95 -6.06 24.47
N LYS A 275 -25.43 -6.26 23.23
CA LYS A 275 -26.23 -5.26 22.48
C LYS A 275 -27.17 -5.93 21.47
N ARG A 276 -28.44 -5.51 21.43
CA ARG A 276 -29.38 -5.85 20.34
C ARG A 276 -28.81 -5.33 19.01
N GLY A 277 -28.52 -6.23 18.06
CA GLY A 277 -28.25 -5.87 16.65
C GLY A 277 -26.85 -6.18 16.08
N ALA A 278 -25.89 -6.68 16.85
CA ALA A 278 -24.54 -6.95 16.33
C ALA A 278 -24.39 -8.39 15.75
N ARG A 279 -23.82 -8.50 14.54
CA ARG A 279 -23.33 -9.76 13.94
C ARG A 279 -21.82 -9.65 13.65
N ILE A 280 -21.03 -10.67 13.99
CA ILE A 280 -19.57 -10.72 13.74
C ILE A 280 -19.23 -11.82 12.75
N ILE A 281 -18.27 -11.53 11.87
CA ILE A 281 -17.80 -12.43 10.81
C ILE A 281 -16.31 -12.72 11.07
N LEU A 282 -15.97 -13.98 11.33
CA LEU A 282 -14.58 -14.42 11.48
C LEU A 282 -14.06 -14.89 10.11
N LYS A 283 -13.07 -14.20 9.55
CA LYS A 283 -12.39 -14.60 8.30
C LYS A 283 -11.04 -15.25 8.61
N ARG A 284 -10.66 -16.27 7.83
CA ARG A 284 -9.27 -16.76 7.72
C ARG A 284 -8.71 -16.37 6.35
N LYS A 285 -7.50 -15.81 6.30
CA LYS A 285 -6.76 -15.53 5.06
C LYS A 285 -6.26 -16.85 4.44
N VAL A 286 -6.73 -17.20 3.23
CA VAL A 286 -6.15 -18.24 2.37
C VAL A 286 -6.12 -17.72 0.94
N GLY A 287 -4.91 -17.46 0.44
CA GLY A 287 -4.59 -17.28 -0.99
C GLY A 287 -5.11 -15.99 -1.62
N GLU A 288 -4.23 -15.29 -2.34
CA GLU A 288 -4.63 -14.20 -3.23
C GLU A 288 -5.57 -14.75 -4.32
N VAL A 289 -6.81 -14.29 -4.29
CA VAL A 289 -7.67 -14.20 -5.47
C VAL A 289 -7.89 -12.71 -5.67
N SER A 290 -7.39 -12.16 -6.77
CA SER A 290 -7.51 -10.74 -7.06
C SER A 290 -8.99 -10.38 -7.21
N SER A 291 -9.51 -9.65 -6.23
CA SER A 291 -9.97 -8.27 -6.43
C SER A 291 -10.93 -7.99 -7.58
N GLU A 292 -10.40 -8.14 -8.78
CA GLU A 292 -10.71 -7.30 -9.93
C GLU A 292 -11.76 -7.92 -10.85
N GLN A 293 -12.12 -9.20 -10.68
CA GLN A 293 -13.07 -9.87 -11.60
C GLN A 293 -14.49 -10.09 -11.06
N LEU A 294 -14.78 -9.90 -9.76
CA LEU A 294 -16.12 -10.18 -9.21
C LEU A 294 -17.04 -8.94 -9.13
N PHE A 295 -16.57 -7.80 -9.63
CA PHE A 295 -17.16 -6.52 -9.32
C PHE A 295 -17.74 -5.76 -10.54
N LYS A 296 -18.56 -6.42 -11.38
CA LYS A 296 -19.14 -5.78 -12.59
C LYS A 296 -20.67 -5.62 -12.73
N GLU A 297 -21.53 -6.23 -11.91
CA GLU A 297 -23.00 -6.14 -12.14
C GLU A 297 -23.91 -5.92 -10.89
N LEU A 298 -23.43 -5.30 -9.82
CA LEU A 298 -24.26 -5.08 -8.60
C LEU A 298 -23.94 -3.73 -7.92
N ASP A 299 -23.55 -2.76 -8.73
CA ASP A 299 -23.21 -1.43 -8.26
C ASP A 299 -24.45 -0.53 -8.31
N ILE A 300 -24.79 0.12 -7.19
CA ILE A 300 -25.78 1.20 -7.20
C ILE A 300 -24.99 2.46 -7.46
N ASP A 301 -25.28 3.14 -8.56
CA ASP A 301 -24.58 4.38 -8.88
C ASP A 301 -25.19 5.54 -8.09
N GLU A 302 -24.67 5.79 -6.88
CA GLU A 302 -25.19 6.88 -6.02
C GLU A 302 -24.97 8.26 -6.62
N CYS A 303 -24.07 8.36 -7.60
CA CYS A 303 -23.85 9.57 -8.37
C CYS A 303 -24.98 9.85 -9.37
N VAL A 304 -25.64 8.79 -9.87
CA VAL A 304 -26.82 8.89 -10.75
C VAL A 304 -28.11 9.05 -9.95
N GLU A 305 -28.26 8.30 -8.86
CA GLU A 305 -29.45 8.37 -7.99
C GLU A 305 -29.49 9.65 -7.12
N GLY A 306 -28.37 10.38 -7.03
CA GLY A 306 -28.26 11.62 -6.24
C GLY A 306 -28.24 11.38 -4.72
N SER A 307 -28.03 10.14 -4.28
CA SER A 307 -28.02 9.72 -2.87
C SER A 307 -26.63 9.83 -2.22
N HIS A 308 -25.82 10.79 -2.65
CA HIS A 308 -24.45 11.02 -2.16
C HIS A 308 -24.35 12.25 -1.25
N SER A 309 -23.35 12.28 -0.36
CA SER A 309 -23.05 13.43 0.50
C SER A 309 -21.87 14.27 0.02
N CYS A 310 -21.45 14.11 -1.24
CA CYS A 310 -20.39 14.93 -1.81
C CYS A 310 -20.70 16.42 -1.69
N SER A 311 -19.65 17.21 -1.45
CA SER A 311 -19.74 18.68 -1.51
C SER A 311 -20.34 19.13 -2.83
N VAL A 312 -21.04 20.27 -2.83
CA VAL A 312 -21.50 20.94 -4.05
C VAL A 312 -20.35 21.25 -5.01
N ASP A 313 -19.14 21.44 -4.47
CA ASP A 313 -17.90 21.66 -5.21
C ASP A 313 -17.08 20.37 -5.40
N ALA A 314 -17.71 19.19 -5.33
CA ALA A 314 -17.09 17.88 -5.60
C ALA A 314 -17.76 17.15 -6.76
N VAL A 315 -17.00 16.25 -7.39
CA VAL A 315 -17.46 15.25 -8.35
C VAL A 315 -17.62 13.93 -7.61
N CYS A 316 -18.83 13.40 -7.65
CA CYS A 316 -19.12 12.03 -7.23
C CYS A 316 -18.61 11.08 -8.32
N ASN A 317 -17.74 10.16 -7.95
CA ASN A 317 -17.32 9.05 -8.80
C ASN A 317 -17.81 7.75 -8.18
N ASN A 318 -18.73 7.07 -8.85
CA ASN A 318 -19.22 5.78 -8.42
C ASN A 318 -18.09 4.73 -8.49
N THR A 319 -17.99 3.90 -7.46
CA THR A 319 -16.95 2.88 -7.28
C THR A 319 -17.61 1.63 -6.76
N LYS A 320 -17.31 0.43 -7.26
CA LYS A 320 -18.24 -0.66 -6.96
C LYS A 320 -18.53 -0.91 -5.46
N GLY A 321 -19.77 -0.64 -5.07
CA GLY A 321 -20.30 -0.70 -3.70
C GLY A 321 -20.21 0.59 -2.89
N SER A 322 -19.87 1.74 -3.50
CA SER A 322 -19.78 3.05 -2.86
C SER A 322 -19.60 4.18 -3.90
N TYR A 323 -19.42 5.41 -3.43
CA TYR A 323 -18.97 6.51 -4.26
C TYR A 323 -17.80 7.21 -3.59
N LYS A 324 -16.87 7.69 -4.41
CA LYS A 324 -15.78 8.55 -3.99
C LYS A 324 -16.12 9.97 -4.39
N CYS A 325 -16.25 10.85 -3.39
CA CYS A 325 -16.27 12.28 -3.65
C CYS A 325 -14.84 12.76 -3.87
N THR A 326 -14.65 13.46 -4.97
CA THR A 326 -13.38 14.10 -5.30
C THR A 326 -13.68 15.56 -5.55
N CYS A 327 -13.09 16.46 -4.77
CA CYS A 327 -13.28 17.89 -4.99
C CYS A 327 -13.05 18.22 -6.48
N GLN A 328 -13.92 19.07 -7.02
CA GLN A 328 -13.83 19.53 -8.40
C GLN A 328 -12.45 20.14 -8.64
N PRO A 329 -11.94 20.13 -9.87
CA PRO A 329 -10.66 20.75 -10.18
C PRO A 329 -10.62 22.18 -9.62
N ARG A 330 -9.57 22.49 -8.85
CA ARG A 330 -9.34 23.73 -8.09
C ARG A 330 -9.88 23.74 -6.67
N TYR A 331 -10.58 22.73 -6.19
CA TYR A 331 -11.00 22.67 -4.79
C TYR A 331 -10.16 21.63 -4.04
N HIS A 332 -9.86 21.88 -2.76
CA HIS A 332 -9.10 20.99 -1.89
C HIS A 332 -9.94 20.60 -0.69
N GLY A 333 -9.80 19.36 -0.24
CA GLY A 333 -10.57 18.82 0.87
C GLY A 333 -10.76 17.31 0.72
N ASP A 334 -11.63 16.74 1.55
CA ASP A 334 -11.90 15.30 1.58
C ASP A 334 -13.00 14.85 0.60
N GLY A 335 -13.56 15.79 -0.17
CA GLY A 335 -14.64 15.54 -1.14
C GLY A 335 -16.05 15.69 -0.53
N LEU A 336 -16.19 15.58 0.79
CA LEU A 336 -17.43 15.91 1.50
C LEU A 336 -17.44 17.39 1.88
N THR A 337 -16.27 17.90 2.24
CA THR A 337 -15.97 19.31 2.43
C THR A 337 -14.90 19.70 1.42
N CYS A 338 -15.22 20.67 0.55
CA CYS A 338 -14.29 21.19 -0.43
C CYS A 338 -14.13 22.69 -0.21
N GLU A 339 -12.91 23.10 0.10
CA GLU A 339 -12.53 24.50 0.18
C GLU A 339 -11.96 24.95 -1.17
N GLY A 340 -12.32 26.15 -1.63
CA GLY A 340 -11.84 26.67 -2.90
C GLY A 340 -12.88 27.50 -3.66
N PRO A 341 -12.69 27.75 -4.97
CA PRO A 341 -11.63 27.20 -5.81
C PRO A 341 -10.31 27.95 -5.64
N PHE A 342 -9.31 27.18 -5.24
CA PHE A 342 -7.89 27.47 -5.27
C PHE A 342 -7.32 27.24 -6.67
N LEU A 343 -6.77 28.31 -7.24
CA LEU A 343 -6.19 28.27 -8.58
C LEU A 343 -4.69 28.04 -8.41
N HIS A 344 -4.12 27.09 -9.17
CA HIS A 344 -2.69 26.76 -9.09
C HIS A 344 -1.85 27.56 -10.07
N SER A 345 -2.50 28.24 -11.00
CA SER A 345 -1.84 29.02 -12.05
C SER A 345 -2.69 30.21 -12.50
N CYS A 346 -2.01 31.23 -13.03
CA CYS A 346 -2.66 32.40 -13.61
C CYS A 346 -3.51 32.06 -14.85
N LYS A 347 -3.15 31.01 -15.58
CA LYS A 347 -3.93 30.48 -16.70
C LYS A 347 -5.31 30.01 -16.27
N GLU A 348 -5.39 29.37 -15.12
CA GLU A 348 -6.67 28.92 -14.58
C GLU A 348 -7.54 30.11 -14.17
N ILE A 349 -6.95 31.13 -13.54
CA ILE A 349 -7.63 32.39 -13.22
C ILE A 349 -8.16 33.03 -14.50
N TYR A 350 -7.31 33.19 -15.51
CA TYR A 350 -7.69 33.77 -16.80
C TYR A 350 -8.87 33.03 -17.45
N LYS A 351 -8.79 31.69 -17.51
CA LYS A 351 -9.87 30.85 -18.05
C LYS A 351 -11.16 30.91 -17.24
N SER A 352 -11.07 31.11 -15.92
CA SER A 352 -12.24 31.23 -15.04
C SER A 352 -13.01 32.56 -15.20
N LYS A 353 -12.47 33.53 -15.95
CA LYS A 353 -13.02 34.88 -16.13
C LYS A 353 -13.21 35.67 -14.81
N ARG A 354 -12.59 35.24 -13.71
CA ARG A 354 -12.68 35.91 -12.40
C ARG A 354 -12.06 37.30 -12.39
N SER A 355 -10.95 37.48 -13.11
CA SER A 355 -10.35 38.78 -13.38
C SER A 355 -9.38 38.65 -14.55
N LYS A 356 -9.22 39.74 -15.31
CA LYS A 356 -8.25 39.88 -16.40
C LYS A 356 -7.24 40.99 -16.13
N GLU A 357 -7.13 41.44 -14.88
CA GLU A 357 -6.21 42.48 -14.49
C GLU A 357 -4.82 41.92 -14.19
N ASN A 358 -3.79 42.66 -14.61
CA ASN A 358 -2.41 42.40 -14.24
C ASN A 358 -2.16 42.81 -12.79
N ARG A 359 -2.04 41.84 -11.89
CA ARG A 359 -1.80 42.07 -10.46
C ARG A 359 -1.36 40.77 -9.77
N ALA A 360 -1.04 40.86 -8.49
CA ALA A 360 -0.85 39.69 -7.64
C ALA A 360 -2.18 38.96 -7.41
N TYR A 361 -2.15 37.64 -7.51
CA TYR A 361 -3.23 36.74 -7.11
C TYR A 361 -2.70 35.71 -6.13
N GLN A 362 -3.53 35.31 -5.18
CA GLN A 362 -3.21 34.26 -4.25
C GLN A 362 -3.39 32.89 -4.95
N LEU A 363 -2.29 32.20 -5.20
CA LEU A 363 -2.24 30.85 -5.76
C LEU A 363 -1.99 29.82 -4.66
N LEU A 364 -2.52 28.61 -4.84
CA LEU A 364 -2.25 27.48 -3.94
C LEU A 364 -1.04 26.68 -4.43
N VAL A 365 -0.13 26.41 -3.50
CA VAL A 365 1.09 25.62 -3.68
C VAL A 365 1.18 24.57 -2.56
N ASP A 366 2.05 23.56 -2.71
CA ASP A 366 2.13 22.40 -1.80
C ASP A 366 2.24 22.75 -0.29
N HIS A 367 2.78 23.92 0.05
CA HIS A 367 2.95 24.39 1.43
C HIS A 367 2.12 25.63 1.78
N GLY A 368 0.96 25.81 1.14
CA GLY A 368 -0.01 26.85 1.47
C GLY A 368 -0.28 27.80 0.32
N LYS A 369 -0.45 29.09 0.63
CA LYS A 369 -0.86 30.10 -0.35
C LYS A 369 0.26 31.11 -0.57
N VAL A 370 0.47 31.51 -1.82
CA VAL A 370 1.47 32.50 -2.21
C VAL A 370 0.86 33.55 -3.13
N ASN A 371 1.20 34.81 -2.91
CA ASN A 371 0.83 35.89 -3.82
C ASN A 371 1.78 35.89 -5.01
N VAL A 372 1.23 35.83 -6.23
CA VAL A 372 1.99 35.73 -7.47
C VAL A 372 1.44 36.71 -8.47
N TYR A 373 2.32 37.52 -9.05
CA TYR A 373 1.97 38.38 -10.16
C TYR A 373 1.53 37.54 -11.36
N CYS A 374 0.30 37.78 -11.79
CA CYS A 374 -0.26 37.22 -13.01
C CYS A 374 -0.31 38.28 -14.10
N HIS A 375 0.33 37.99 -15.23
CA HIS A 375 0.19 38.81 -16.43
C HIS A 375 -0.97 38.28 -17.27
N MET A 376 -2.08 38.99 -17.27
CA MET A 376 -3.36 38.59 -17.85
C MET A 376 -3.62 39.21 -19.22
N THR A 377 -3.01 40.35 -19.55
CA THR A 377 -3.21 41.04 -20.83
C THR A 377 -2.38 40.42 -21.96
N ASP A 378 -2.72 40.76 -23.20
CA ASP A 378 -2.15 40.17 -24.42
C ASP A 378 -0.92 40.95 -24.96
N ASP A 379 -0.39 41.90 -24.18
CA ASP A 379 0.71 42.82 -24.50
C ASP A 379 2.11 42.24 -24.26
N LEU A 380 2.24 40.97 -23.87
CA LEU A 380 3.53 40.25 -23.94
C LEU A 380 3.81 39.86 -25.40
N GLU A 381 4.24 40.85 -26.18
CA GLU A 381 4.64 40.68 -27.59
C GLU A 381 5.66 39.54 -27.72
N GLY A 382 5.26 38.45 -28.39
CA GLY A 382 6.05 37.23 -28.58
C GLY A 382 5.51 36.00 -27.82
N CYS A 383 4.79 36.19 -26.72
CA CYS A 383 4.20 35.11 -25.92
C CYS A 383 2.67 35.01 -26.09
N GLY A 384 2.02 36.15 -26.34
CA GLY A 384 0.57 36.25 -26.44
C GLY A 384 -0.13 36.22 -25.08
N GLY A 385 -1.45 36.13 -25.10
CA GLY A 385 -2.31 36.17 -23.92
C GLY A 385 -2.46 34.88 -23.12
N GLY A 386 -3.36 34.93 -22.13
CA GLY A 386 -3.93 33.72 -21.51
C GLY A 386 -3.58 33.46 -20.05
N GLY A 387 -3.07 34.45 -19.32
CA GLY A 387 -2.71 34.35 -17.91
C GLY A 387 -1.38 33.66 -17.67
N TRP A 388 -0.31 34.46 -17.58
CA TRP A 388 1.05 34.01 -17.34
C TRP A 388 1.40 34.08 -15.86
N THR A 389 1.95 33.00 -15.33
CA THR A 389 2.33 32.88 -13.92
C THR A 389 3.77 33.29 -13.74
N MET A 390 4.05 34.34 -12.96
CA MET A 390 5.41 34.73 -12.61
C MET A 390 6.09 33.61 -11.81
N VAL A 391 7.32 33.27 -12.20
CA VAL A 391 8.12 32.23 -11.55
C VAL A 391 9.40 32.80 -10.97
N MET A 392 10.08 33.63 -11.75
CA MET A 392 11.38 34.16 -11.37
C MET A 392 11.65 35.50 -12.07
N LYS A 393 12.29 36.41 -11.34
CA LYS A 393 12.85 37.66 -11.85
C LYS A 393 14.31 37.74 -11.43
N MET A 394 15.19 38.11 -12.36
CA MET A 394 16.62 38.17 -12.10
C MET A 394 17.26 39.39 -12.74
N ASP A 395 18.19 40.01 -12.03
CA ASP A 395 18.91 41.19 -12.51
C ASP A 395 20.28 40.73 -13.01
N GLY A 396 20.56 40.96 -14.29
CA GLY A 396 21.82 40.57 -14.93
C GLY A 396 23.06 41.20 -14.30
N SER A 397 22.90 42.26 -13.52
CA SER A 397 23.98 42.92 -12.77
C SER A 397 24.24 42.35 -11.38
N LYS A 398 23.33 41.55 -10.83
CA LYS A 398 23.43 40.97 -9.48
C LYS A 398 23.99 39.56 -9.50
N SER A 399 24.59 39.14 -8.38
CA SER A 399 25.20 37.82 -8.23
C SER A 399 24.20 36.69 -7.95
N THR A 400 22.98 37.04 -7.51
CA THR A 400 21.95 36.14 -6.95
C THR A 400 21.70 34.90 -7.81
N PHE A 401 21.47 35.09 -9.10
CA PHE A 401 21.09 34.03 -10.03
C PHE A 401 22.23 33.60 -10.96
N HIS A 402 23.49 33.70 -10.53
CA HIS A 402 24.60 33.09 -11.25
C HIS A 402 24.33 31.62 -11.63
N PHE A 403 24.91 31.16 -12.74
CA PHE A 403 24.73 29.78 -13.21
C PHE A 403 24.95 28.74 -12.09
N ASP A 404 25.97 28.92 -11.25
CA ASP A 404 26.30 27.99 -10.16
C ASP A 404 25.48 28.21 -8.87
N SER A 405 24.54 29.17 -8.85
CA SER A 405 23.72 29.46 -7.67
C SER A 405 22.84 28.28 -7.27
N GLN A 406 22.81 27.96 -5.97
CA GLN A 406 21.95 26.92 -5.42
C GLN A 406 20.45 27.22 -5.58
N LEU A 407 20.09 28.49 -5.81
CA LEU A 407 18.71 28.90 -6.08
C LEU A 407 18.12 28.22 -7.32
N TRP A 408 18.95 27.71 -8.25
CA TRP A 408 18.47 26.95 -9.40
C TRP A 408 18.07 25.50 -9.06
N SER A 409 18.65 24.93 -8.00
CA SER A 409 18.56 23.50 -7.66
C SER A 409 17.93 23.21 -6.29
N ASN A 410 17.56 24.24 -5.53
CA ASN A 410 16.83 24.10 -4.27
C ASN A 410 15.32 24.43 -4.41
N MET A 411 14.53 24.03 -3.41
CA MET A 411 13.10 24.34 -3.29
C MET A 411 12.87 25.46 -2.26
N SER A 412 13.73 26.48 -2.30
CA SER A 412 13.62 27.68 -1.45
C SER A 412 13.23 28.87 -2.32
N ASP A 413 12.34 29.71 -1.80
CA ASP A 413 11.98 30.99 -2.40
C ASP A 413 13.06 32.05 -2.10
N PHE A 414 13.04 33.12 -2.88
CA PHE A 414 13.90 34.28 -2.69
C PHE A 414 13.09 35.53 -2.95
N ASN A 415 13.03 36.45 -1.98
CA ASN A 415 12.27 37.70 -2.07
C ASN A 415 10.84 37.50 -2.65
N PRO A 416 9.95 36.76 -1.96
CA PRO A 416 8.60 36.47 -2.47
C PRO A 416 7.76 37.73 -2.68
N GLN A 417 8.01 38.80 -1.91
CA GLN A 417 7.38 40.11 -2.06
C GLN A 417 7.66 40.72 -3.44
N GLY A 418 8.87 40.51 -3.97
CA GLY A 418 9.22 40.88 -5.33
C GLY A 418 8.36 40.16 -6.38
N GLY A 419 7.78 39.00 -6.06
CA GLY A 419 6.88 38.28 -6.95
C GLY A 419 5.45 38.80 -7.00
N GLU A 420 5.08 39.74 -6.13
CA GLU A 420 3.75 40.37 -6.13
C GLU A 420 3.66 41.53 -7.13
N THR A 421 4.81 42.10 -7.49
CA THR A 421 4.92 43.21 -8.43
C THR A 421 5.18 42.71 -9.85
N GLY A 422 4.82 43.55 -10.83
CA GLY A 422 4.94 43.21 -12.26
C GLY A 422 6.37 43.18 -12.79
N LEU A 423 6.53 43.67 -14.03
CA LEU A 423 7.80 43.69 -14.77
C LEU A 423 8.74 44.82 -14.29
N ASP A 424 8.99 44.87 -12.97
CA ASP A 424 9.92 45.79 -12.32
C ASP A 424 11.35 45.19 -12.23
N PHE A 425 12.21 45.79 -11.40
CA PHE A 425 13.62 45.41 -11.23
C PHE A 425 13.90 44.63 -9.93
N GLN A 426 12.85 44.16 -9.25
CA GLN A 426 13.01 43.37 -8.02
C GLN A 426 13.23 41.91 -8.37
N GLU A 427 14.35 41.36 -7.94
CA GLU A 427 14.64 39.94 -8.08
C GLU A 427 13.67 39.10 -7.25
N THR A 428 13.25 37.94 -7.76
CA THR A 428 12.40 37.02 -7.02
C THR A 428 12.57 35.58 -7.53
N LYS A 429 12.35 34.62 -6.65
CA LYS A 429 12.09 33.22 -6.99
C LYS A 429 10.91 32.76 -6.15
N LEU A 430 9.85 32.32 -6.80
CA LEU A 430 8.60 31.94 -6.13
C LEU A 430 8.44 30.42 -6.05
N PRO A 431 7.60 29.91 -5.13
CA PRO A 431 7.20 28.49 -5.09
C PRO A 431 6.62 27.95 -6.40
N THR A 432 6.06 28.82 -7.25
CA THR A 432 5.63 28.47 -8.61
C THR A 432 6.77 27.93 -9.49
N TYR A 433 8.04 28.18 -9.14
CA TYR A 433 9.21 27.56 -9.79
C TYR A 433 9.23 26.04 -9.72
N TRP A 434 8.80 25.47 -8.59
CA TRP A 434 8.81 24.02 -8.38
C TRP A 434 7.39 23.41 -8.29
N ASN A 435 6.34 24.22 -8.14
CA ASN A 435 4.96 23.74 -7.96
C ASN A 435 3.99 24.07 -9.12
N THR A 436 4.45 24.71 -10.21
CA THR A 436 3.56 25.04 -11.34
C THR A 436 3.93 24.25 -12.58
N SER A 437 3.03 23.35 -13.00
CA SER A 437 3.14 22.67 -14.30
C SER A 437 2.78 23.60 -15.44
N PHE A 438 3.46 23.44 -16.58
CA PHE A 438 3.26 24.28 -17.75
C PHE A 438 3.52 23.55 -19.05
N SER A 439 3.04 24.17 -20.12
CA SER A 439 3.21 23.78 -21.52
C SER A 439 4.02 24.81 -22.33
N LYS A 440 4.13 26.02 -21.80
CA LYS A 440 4.80 27.16 -22.41
C LYS A 440 5.56 27.96 -21.35
N ILE A 441 6.69 28.51 -21.77
CA ILE A 441 7.49 29.46 -20.97
C ILE A 441 7.58 30.75 -21.78
N CYS A 442 7.27 31.86 -21.13
CA CYS A 442 7.51 33.19 -21.66
C CYS A 442 8.79 33.72 -21.03
N LEU A 443 9.82 33.90 -21.85
CA LEU A 443 11.10 34.45 -21.43
C LEU A 443 11.15 35.91 -21.85
N GLY A 444 11.41 36.80 -20.90
CA GLY A 444 11.48 38.24 -21.14
C GLY A 444 12.82 38.83 -20.74
N MET A 445 13.34 39.76 -21.53
CA MET A 445 14.46 40.60 -21.14
C MET A 445 14.08 42.07 -21.30
N LYS A 446 14.37 42.88 -20.28
CA LYS A 446 14.19 44.33 -20.31
C LYS A 446 15.54 45.01 -20.21
N ILE A 447 15.85 45.80 -21.23
CA ILE A 447 17.03 46.64 -21.33
C ILE A 447 16.54 48.09 -21.40
N GLY A 448 16.89 48.89 -20.40
CA GLY A 448 16.25 50.19 -20.19
C GLY A 448 14.74 50.05 -19.94
N ASN A 449 13.92 50.71 -20.75
CA ASN A 449 12.45 50.69 -20.62
C ASN A 449 11.75 49.73 -21.59
N LEU A 450 12.48 49.01 -22.43
CA LEU A 450 11.91 48.20 -23.50
C LEU A 450 12.03 46.69 -23.18
N PRO A 451 10.95 46.03 -22.71
CA PRO A 451 10.93 44.59 -22.55
C PRO A 451 10.66 43.90 -23.89
N ARG A 452 11.33 42.79 -24.14
CA ARG A 452 11.08 41.89 -25.28
C ARG A 452 10.88 40.48 -24.79
N PHE A 453 9.96 39.74 -25.39
CA PHE A 453 9.61 38.40 -24.96
C PHE A 453 9.71 37.39 -26.10
N ILE A 454 10.05 36.15 -25.74
CA ILE A 454 10.02 34.99 -26.64
C ILE A 454 9.27 33.83 -25.98
N LEU A 455 8.61 33.04 -26.82
CA LEU A 455 7.84 31.88 -26.41
C LEU A 455 8.66 30.60 -26.59
N VAL A 456 8.78 29.83 -25.51
CA VAL A 456 9.30 28.45 -25.55
C VAL A 456 8.16 27.46 -25.34
N LYS A 457 7.91 26.60 -26.32
CA LYS A 457 6.92 25.51 -26.20
C LYS A 457 7.59 24.29 -25.59
N LYS A 458 7.45 24.12 -24.27
CA LYS A 458 8.01 22.99 -23.53
C LYS A 458 7.06 22.57 -22.42
N GLN A 459 6.73 21.28 -22.38
CA GLN A 459 5.93 20.71 -21.31
C GLN A 459 6.82 20.16 -20.19
N ALA A 460 6.47 20.50 -18.94
CA ALA A 460 7.13 19.97 -17.75
C ALA A 460 6.20 20.02 -16.52
N SER A 461 6.55 19.25 -15.48
CA SER A 461 5.86 19.31 -14.19
C SER A 461 6.15 20.61 -13.44
N CYS A 462 7.34 21.18 -13.59
CA CYS A 462 7.74 22.50 -13.10
C CYS A 462 9.10 22.91 -13.67
N LEU A 463 9.55 24.15 -13.43
CA LEU A 463 10.81 24.66 -13.98
C LEU A 463 12.02 24.04 -13.26
N TYR A 464 11.87 23.76 -11.96
CA TYR A 464 12.83 22.99 -11.16
C TYR A 464 13.21 21.66 -11.86
N SER A 465 12.22 20.91 -12.34
CA SER A 465 12.44 19.61 -13.01
C SER A 465 13.25 19.69 -14.31
N LEU A 466 13.28 20.85 -14.97
CA LEU A 466 14.05 21.07 -16.21
C LEU A 466 15.47 21.58 -15.97
N ILE A 467 15.74 22.15 -14.79
CA ILE A 467 16.99 22.88 -14.53
C ILE A 467 17.85 22.19 -13.46
N ALA A 468 17.23 21.72 -12.37
CA ALA A 468 17.94 21.33 -11.14
C ALA A 468 18.90 20.16 -11.31
N ASP A 469 18.62 19.24 -12.24
CA ASP A 469 19.46 18.07 -12.51
C ASP A 469 20.70 18.39 -13.36
N GLY A 470 20.84 19.64 -13.83
CA GLY A 470 21.96 20.09 -14.65
C GLY A 470 22.02 19.50 -16.06
N GLN A 471 21.02 18.69 -16.46
CA GLN A 471 21.02 18.03 -17.77
C GLN A 471 20.70 19.03 -18.88
N TYR A 472 21.38 18.87 -20.01
CA TYR A 472 21.15 19.67 -21.22
C TYR A 472 19.87 19.24 -21.93
N ARG A 473 19.03 20.21 -22.32
CA ARG A 473 17.81 19.97 -23.08
C ARG A 473 17.60 21.05 -24.13
N ASP A 474 17.46 20.66 -25.38
CA ASP A 474 17.25 21.59 -26.50
C ASP A 474 15.86 22.27 -26.47
N THR A 475 15.82 23.52 -26.96
CA THR A 475 14.58 24.33 -27.11
C THR A 475 14.13 24.52 -28.55
N SER A 476 14.99 24.28 -29.54
CA SER A 476 14.71 24.40 -30.97
C SER A 476 14.12 25.78 -31.40
N LEU A 477 14.51 26.88 -30.76
CA LEU A 477 14.01 28.22 -31.10
C LEU A 477 14.78 28.87 -32.25
N GLY A 478 16.05 28.51 -32.39
CA GLY A 478 16.99 29.12 -33.32
C GLY A 478 17.62 30.41 -32.80
N ARG A 479 18.83 30.67 -33.30
CA ARG A 479 19.69 31.82 -32.97
C ARG A 479 18.97 33.17 -33.02
N ASN A 480 18.22 33.43 -34.09
CA ASN A 480 17.58 34.73 -34.30
C ASN A 480 16.52 35.04 -33.23
N THR A 481 15.82 34.01 -32.74
CA THR A 481 14.86 34.13 -31.65
C THR A 481 15.54 34.55 -30.35
N TRP A 482 16.71 33.98 -30.02
CA TRP A 482 17.49 34.42 -28.86
C TRP A 482 18.00 35.86 -29.00
N LYS A 483 18.48 36.23 -30.19
CA LYS A 483 18.92 37.61 -30.48
C LYS A 483 17.78 38.62 -30.34
N PHE A 484 16.55 38.24 -30.66
CA PHE A 484 15.37 39.11 -30.53
C PHE A 484 15.17 39.63 -29.10
N LEU A 485 15.50 38.85 -28.05
CA LEU A 485 15.41 39.31 -26.66
C LEU A 485 16.26 40.56 -26.37
N ILE A 486 17.37 40.72 -27.08
CA ILE A 486 18.32 41.83 -26.88
C ILE A 486 17.98 43.00 -27.83
N GLY A 487 17.55 42.71 -29.06
CA GLY A 487 17.18 43.69 -30.07
C GLY A 487 18.29 43.93 -31.10
N SER A 488 18.39 45.16 -31.63
CA SER A 488 19.39 45.53 -32.65
C SER A 488 20.84 45.36 -32.15
N GLU A 489 21.06 45.48 -30.85
CA GLU A 489 22.38 45.36 -30.21
C GLU A 489 22.80 43.91 -29.95
N ALA A 490 21.96 42.92 -30.32
CA ALA A 490 22.26 41.52 -30.11
C ALA A 490 23.49 41.07 -30.90
N SER A 491 24.40 40.35 -30.25
CA SER A 491 25.64 39.85 -30.83
C SER A 491 25.92 38.43 -30.36
N LEU A 492 26.35 37.56 -31.26
CA LEU A 492 26.80 36.20 -30.96
C LEU A 492 27.85 35.78 -32.00
N GLN A 493 28.77 34.90 -31.66
CA GLN A 493 29.61 34.20 -32.66
C GLN A 493 28.80 33.22 -33.51
N LEU A 494 29.23 32.94 -34.74
CA LEU A 494 28.36 32.34 -35.79
C LEU A 494 28.04 30.84 -35.62
N HIS A 495 28.87 30.08 -34.91
CA HIS A 495 28.81 28.62 -34.87
C HIS A 495 28.47 28.06 -33.47
N CYS A 496 28.41 26.72 -33.36
CA CYS A 496 27.88 25.95 -32.23
C CYS A 496 26.38 26.14 -31.99
N ASN A 497 25.92 27.36 -31.69
CA ASN A 497 24.52 27.72 -31.45
C ASN A 497 23.78 26.75 -30.50
N LYS A 498 24.46 26.27 -29.45
CA LYS A 498 23.89 25.29 -28.52
C LYS A 498 22.90 25.99 -27.59
N GLU A 499 21.61 25.78 -27.82
CA GLU A 499 20.52 26.42 -27.10
C GLU A 499 19.77 25.48 -26.17
N GLY A 500 19.10 26.06 -25.18
CA GLY A 500 18.09 25.41 -24.35
C GLY A 500 18.36 25.51 -22.86
N PHE A 501 18.04 24.43 -22.13
CA PHE A 501 18.25 24.32 -20.69
C PHE A 501 19.63 23.76 -20.38
N ASN A 502 20.34 24.39 -19.45
CA ASN A 502 21.71 24.07 -19.05
C ASN A 502 22.74 23.94 -20.21
N PRO A 503 22.72 24.76 -21.28
CA PRO A 503 23.80 24.73 -22.26
C PRO A 503 25.13 25.16 -21.62
N THR A 504 26.11 24.28 -21.71
CA THR A 504 27.48 24.50 -21.23
C THR A 504 28.50 24.20 -22.32
N SER A 505 29.56 25.01 -22.33
CA SER A 505 30.79 24.78 -23.10
C SER A 505 31.55 23.58 -22.53
N LYS A 506 32.27 22.82 -23.38
CA LYS A 506 33.03 21.64 -22.89
C LYS A 506 34.23 22.03 -22.03
N LYS A 507 34.86 23.19 -22.31
CA LYS A 507 35.95 23.72 -21.48
C LYS A 507 35.35 24.43 -20.27
N LYS A 508 35.80 24.05 -19.07
CA LYS A 508 35.36 24.69 -17.81
C LYS A 508 35.70 26.19 -17.82
N GLY A 509 34.82 27.00 -17.23
CA GLY A 509 34.98 28.45 -17.12
C GLY A 509 34.54 29.25 -18.36
N ASN A 510 34.15 28.58 -19.44
CA ASN A 510 33.60 29.23 -20.63
C ASN A 510 32.07 29.42 -20.53
N ALA A 511 31.48 30.00 -21.58
CA ALA A 511 30.08 30.39 -21.61
C ALA A 511 29.13 29.25 -21.20
N LYS A 512 28.21 29.60 -20.31
CA LYS A 512 27.18 28.73 -19.75
C LYS A 512 25.91 29.52 -19.45
N ALA A 513 24.75 28.88 -19.55
CA ALA A 513 23.45 29.45 -19.22
C ALA A 513 22.53 28.39 -18.61
N ARG A 514 21.62 28.77 -17.71
CA ARG A 514 20.56 27.88 -17.23
C ARG A 514 19.42 27.76 -18.24
N ILE A 515 19.10 28.87 -18.89
CA ILE A 515 18.20 28.91 -20.04
C ILE A 515 18.82 29.90 -21.03
N GLY A 516 19.23 29.47 -22.22
CA GLY A 516 19.92 30.37 -23.15
C GLY A 516 20.49 29.70 -24.38
N ILE A 517 21.33 30.44 -25.10
CA ILE A 517 22.16 29.97 -26.21
C ILE A 517 23.62 30.30 -25.92
N ILE A 518 24.52 29.39 -26.26
CA ILE A 518 25.97 29.62 -26.27
C ILE A 518 26.54 29.39 -27.67
N ALA A 519 27.55 30.16 -28.04
CA ALA A 519 28.17 30.12 -29.36
C ALA A 519 29.68 30.39 -29.32
N ASN A 520 30.37 30.00 -30.38
CA ASN A 520 31.77 30.30 -30.71
C ASN A 520 31.96 30.28 -32.23
N ASP A 521 33.19 30.52 -32.68
CA ASP A 521 33.58 30.51 -34.09
C ASP A 521 33.75 29.10 -34.70
N ASN A 522 33.65 28.04 -33.89
CA ASN A 522 33.89 26.65 -34.33
C ASN A 522 32.70 25.74 -33.99
N SER A 523 32.34 24.81 -34.87
CA SER A 523 31.19 23.90 -34.69
C SER A 523 31.22 22.99 -33.45
N GLY A 524 32.39 22.78 -32.83
CA GLY A 524 32.58 21.78 -31.77
C GLY A 524 32.08 22.13 -30.36
N CYS A 525 31.56 23.36 -30.13
CA CYS A 525 31.10 23.86 -28.82
C CYS A 525 32.11 23.69 -27.66
N LYS A 526 33.41 23.63 -27.97
CA LYS A 526 34.47 23.39 -26.96
C LYS A 526 34.82 24.66 -26.18
N THR A 527 34.77 25.80 -26.85
CA THR A 527 35.30 27.06 -26.36
C THR A 527 34.30 28.20 -26.47
N CYS A 528 33.00 27.92 -26.34
CA CYS A 528 31.95 28.95 -26.37
C CYS A 528 32.26 30.14 -25.45
N ASP A 529 32.28 31.32 -26.03
CA ASP A 529 32.65 32.59 -25.44
C ASP A 529 31.58 33.66 -25.68
N SER A 530 30.61 33.40 -26.55
CA SER A 530 29.37 34.17 -26.68
C SER A 530 28.17 33.45 -26.06
N ARG A 531 27.22 34.21 -25.50
CA ARG A 531 25.96 33.72 -24.94
C ARG A 531 24.88 34.79 -24.86
N ILE A 532 23.63 34.34 -24.95
CA ILE A 532 22.44 35.09 -24.54
C ILE A 532 21.62 34.19 -23.63
N GLY A 533 21.18 34.67 -22.47
CA GLY A 533 20.32 33.85 -21.62
C GLY A 533 20.09 34.36 -20.21
N PHE A 534 19.58 33.45 -19.39
CA PHE A 534 19.19 33.59 -18.00
C PHE A 534 20.05 32.65 -17.15
N GLY A 535 20.49 33.14 -15.99
CA GLY A 535 21.42 32.41 -15.13
C GLY A 535 22.73 32.09 -15.84
N THR A 536 23.36 33.11 -16.42
CA THR A 536 24.58 32.98 -17.21
C THR A 536 25.86 33.13 -16.39
N GLY A 537 26.97 32.73 -16.99
CA GLY A 537 28.32 32.93 -16.48
C GLY A 537 29.39 32.46 -17.47
N GLY A 538 30.65 32.54 -17.05
CA GLY A 538 31.83 32.14 -17.82
C GLY A 538 32.59 33.29 -18.47
N TYR A 539 33.57 32.91 -19.30
CA TYR A 539 34.49 33.81 -20.02
C TYR A 539 33.79 34.98 -20.71
N GLY A 540 34.49 36.12 -20.80
CA GLY A 540 33.95 37.38 -21.29
C GLY A 540 33.61 38.34 -20.15
N ASP A 541 32.46 38.13 -19.52
CA ASP A 541 31.99 38.81 -18.31
C ASP A 541 31.21 37.83 -17.40
N ASP A 542 31.88 37.18 -16.46
CA ASP A 542 31.22 36.27 -15.50
C ASP A 542 30.23 37.01 -14.58
N SER A 543 30.32 38.34 -14.52
CA SER A 543 29.41 39.17 -13.74
C SER A 543 28.01 39.27 -14.37
N ASN A 544 27.85 38.96 -15.67
CA ASN A 544 26.58 39.02 -16.41
C ASN A 544 25.73 37.76 -16.21
N LYS A 545 24.59 37.90 -15.51
CA LYS A 545 23.68 36.79 -15.14
C LYS A 545 22.47 36.66 -16.05
N CYS A 546 22.15 37.73 -16.77
CA CYS A 546 21.02 37.79 -17.66
C CYS A 546 21.31 38.86 -18.72
N GLY A 547 21.19 38.50 -19.99
CA GLY A 547 21.47 39.40 -21.11
C GLY A 547 22.38 38.76 -22.16
N ASN A 548 23.24 39.57 -22.78
CA ASN A 548 24.11 39.18 -23.88
C ASN A 548 25.58 39.40 -23.50
N GLU A 549 26.39 38.36 -23.67
CA GLU A 549 27.84 38.45 -23.70
C GLU A 549 28.33 37.96 -25.05
N ALA A 550 29.15 38.72 -25.76
CA ALA A 550 29.77 38.28 -27.00
C ALA A 550 31.16 38.88 -27.13
N LYS A 551 32.12 38.05 -27.51
CA LYS A 551 33.51 38.44 -27.79
C LYS A 551 34.01 37.71 -29.02
N HIS A 552 34.98 38.32 -29.70
CA HIS A 552 35.79 37.73 -30.77
C HIS A 552 34.98 37.26 -32.00
N ASN A 553 35.06 38.00 -33.12
CA ASN A 553 34.39 37.65 -34.40
C ASN A 553 32.87 37.43 -34.30
N SER A 554 32.24 38.07 -33.32
CA SER A 554 30.80 38.06 -33.17
C SER A 554 30.12 38.87 -34.27
N ASP A 555 28.88 38.49 -34.60
CA ASP A 555 28.15 39.03 -35.75
C ASP A 555 27.67 40.49 -35.59
N ASN A 556 27.88 41.10 -34.43
CA ASN A 556 27.57 42.50 -34.15
C ASN A 556 28.51 43.07 -33.07
N GLU A 557 29.82 42.92 -33.28
CA GLU A 557 30.89 43.40 -32.39
C GLU A 557 30.85 42.80 -30.97
N ASP A 558 31.82 43.17 -30.15
CA ASP A 558 31.87 42.76 -28.75
C ASP A 558 30.77 43.48 -27.95
N LYS A 559 29.97 42.71 -27.20
CA LYS A 559 28.82 43.25 -26.44
C LYS A 559 28.79 42.70 -25.02
N HIS A 560 28.50 43.60 -24.08
CA HIS A 560 28.40 43.35 -22.64
C HIS A 560 27.09 43.89 -22.08
N ILE A 561 25.97 43.25 -22.45
CA ILE A 561 24.63 43.77 -22.17
C ILE A 561 24.05 42.99 -20.99
N LYS A 562 23.75 43.71 -19.91
CA LYS A 562 23.02 43.19 -18.75
C LYS A 562 21.56 43.59 -18.86
N ALA A 563 20.65 42.67 -18.58
CA ALA A 563 19.22 42.86 -18.68
C ALA A 563 18.51 42.41 -17.40
N MET A 564 17.32 42.96 -17.18
CA MET A 564 16.37 42.39 -16.22
C MET A 564 15.64 41.23 -16.91
N GLY A 565 15.76 40.03 -16.35
CA GLY A 565 15.15 38.81 -16.86
C GLY A 565 13.84 38.46 -16.15
N TYR A 566 12.85 38.06 -16.93
CA TYR A 566 11.55 37.58 -16.46
C TYR A 566 11.30 36.17 -16.98
N ILE A 567 10.86 35.27 -16.10
CA ILE A 567 10.42 33.92 -16.48
C ILE A 567 8.99 33.75 -15.99
N LEU A 568 8.08 33.58 -16.95
CA LEU A 568 6.69 33.27 -16.69
C LEU A 568 6.29 31.95 -17.35
N VAL A 569 5.29 31.26 -16.81
CA VAL A 569 4.85 29.94 -17.30
C VAL A 569 3.34 29.85 -17.48
N GLN A 570 2.89 29.02 -18.44
CA GLN A 570 1.50 28.81 -18.83
C GLN A 570 1.19 27.38 -19.29
#